data_AF-A0A7S0PJU8-F1
#
_entry.id   AF-A0A7S0PJU8-F1
#
_cell.length_a   1.000
_cell.length_b   1.000
_cell.length_c   1.000
_cell.angle_alpha   90.00
_cell.angle_beta   90.00
_cell.angle_gamma   90.00
#
_symmetry.space_group_name_H-M   'P 1'
#
loop_
_entity.id
_entity.type
_entity.pdbx_description
1 polymer ?
#
loop_
_entity_poly.entity_id
_entity_poly.type
_entity_poly.pdbx_seq_one_letter_code
_entity_poly.pdbx_strand_id
1 'polypeptide(L)'
;MTTTSRAKDTFVGIALGSVLTLAISSILKARSSTSKKQTEGPKDSNENENETHRLSITSEMREEQLSRNYLFFNSSEYKGMDDIVSAKVAVVGLGGVGSHAAHMLARAGVGMMRLIDFDQVTLSSLNRHAVATLEDVGIPKVEAMKRFLCRVAGGSHVARIESRVSMYTAEYEDELLSDVKWDFIVDAIDDVKTKAALLAYCVRTKTRVISCMGAGGKSDPTRIHIGDLRSASRDPLATKLKWLLKKLSVDIDSELINIVYSSEKTVVPLAELTDDQKAGSPGEFGAVDNMRVRVLPVLGTMPAMMGQAQAAFALCELGKKPLSPIAGERIGKNVRHRRLQHFKNRETKIRQEAEKLHCNQPENKASKDSEQFHGRLIGNTWVGPVQIDQDDVEYLMSEVWRNRCAATGARLGSVLELVRWDNSKPSVCSNLVLMSVKAVAIFDEKGQDGFNEQIRNKIDTRLASCRIDASA
;
A
#
# COMPACT_ATOMS: atom_id res chain seq x y z
N MET A 1 14.64 13.36 41.31
CA MET A 1 15.71 12.34 41.25
C MET A 1 15.16 11.11 40.54
N THR A 2 15.82 10.71 39.44
CA THR A 2 15.80 9.42 38.68
C THR A 2 15.61 9.60 37.16
N THR A 3 16.58 10.24 36.52
CA THR A 3 16.74 10.28 35.06
C THR A 3 18.18 9.94 34.70
N THR A 4 18.63 8.69 34.89
CA THR A 4 20.02 8.29 34.55
C THR A 4 20.21 6.82 34.10
N SER A 5 19.16 6.05 33.77
CA SER A 5 19.34 4.67 33.29
C SER A 5 19.22 4.48 31.77
N ARG A 6 18.57 5.39 31.03
CA ARG A 6 18.18 5.15 29.63
C ARG A 6 19.27 5.37 28.57
N ALA A 7 20.39 6.00 28.91
CA ALA A 7 21.45 6.33 27.96
C ALA A 7 22.55 5.25 27.84
N LYS A 8 22.67 4.35 28.83
CA LYS A 8 23.72 3.32 28.83
C LYS A 8 23.40 2.16 27.88
N ASP A 9 22.14 1.74 27.79
CA ASP A 9 21.76 0.59 26.96
C ASP A 9 21.87 0.87 25.45
N THR A 10 21.60 2.12 25.03
CA THR A 10 21.72 2.54 23.63
C THR A 10 23.18 2.66 23.17
N PHE A 11 24.09 3.08 24.06
CA PHE A 11 25.53 3.20 23.76
C PHE A 11 26.23 1.84 23.73
N VAL A 12 25.78 0.91 24.59
CA VAL A 12 26.27 -0.48 24.63
C VAL A 12 25.98 -1.21 23.31
N GLY A 13 24.80 -1.01 22.71
CA GLY A 13 24.45 -1.60 21.41
C GLY A 13 25.32 -1.12 20.23
N ILE A 14 25.67 0.16 20.17
CA ILE A 14 26.51 0.73 19.09
C ILE A 14 27.98 0.29 19.21
N ALA A 15 28.50 0.20 20.44
CA ALA A 15 29.86 -0.28 20.70
C ALA A 15 30.01 -1.80 20.45
N LEU A 16 29.01 -2.61 20.81
CA LEU A 16 28.99 -4.04 20.52
C LEU A 16 28.96 -4.33 19.01
N GLY A 17 28.10 -3.64 18.26
CA GLY A 17 28.00 -3.85 16.81
C GLY A 17 29.30 -3.55 16.06
N SER A 18 30.05 -2.52 16.48
CA SER A 18 31.33 -2.15 15.85
C SER A 18 32.46 -3.13 16.18
N VAL A 19 32.55 -3.63 17.42
CA VAL A 19 33.51 -4.67 17.82
C VAL A 19 33.18 -6.01 17.14
N LEU A 20 31.90 -6.39 17.09
CA LEU A 20 31.45 -7.60 16.42
C LEU A 20 31.69 -7.53 14.91
N THR A 21 31.45 -6.37 14.27
CA THR A 21 31.76 -6.15 12.85
C THR A 21 33.26 -6.30 12.56
N LEU A 22 34.14 -5.79 13.43
CA LEU A 22 35.59 -5.95 13.28
C LEU A 22 36.04 -7.40 13.47
N ALA A 23 35.47 -8.11 14.45
CA ALA A 23 35.74 -9.53 14.67
C ALA A 23 35.27 -10.37 13.48
N ILE A 24 34.05 -10.16 12.99
CA ILE A 24 33.49 -10.84 11.81
C ILE A 24 34.31 -10.50 10.56
N SER A 25 34.65 -9.22 10.33
CA SER A 25 35.48 -8.80 9.20
C SER A 25 36.86 -9.47 9.23
N SER A 26 37.45 -9.63 10.41
CA SER A 26 38.72 -10.34 10.60
C SER A 26 38.59 -11.83 10.30
N ILE A 27 37.51 -12.48 10.74
CA ILE A 27 37.21 -13.89 10.43
C ILE A 27 36.96 -14.09 8.93
N LEU A 28 36.18 -13.20 8.30
CA LEU A 28 35.91 -13.22 6.85
C LEU A 28 37.19 -13.00 6.03
N LYS A 29 38.03 -12.04 6.43
CA LYS A 29 39.32 -11.78 5.79
C LYS A 29 40.30 -12.94 5.97
N ALA A 30 40.39 -13.51 7.18
CA ALA A 30 41.24 -14.67 7.47
C ALA A 30 40.82 -15.92 6.68
N ARG A 31 39.51 -16.13 6.47
CA ARG A 31 38.98 -17.19 5.61
C ARG A 31 39.21 -16.92 4.11
N SER A 32 39.20 -15.65 3.69
CA SER A 32 39.51 -15.29 2.29
C SER A 32 41.01 -15.39 1.95
N SER A 33 41.91 -15.17 2.93
CA SER A 33 43.36 -15.23 2.73
C SER A 33 43.90 -16.66 2.73
N THR A 34 43.23 -17.60 3.39
CA THR A 34 43.56 -19.04 3.32
C THR A 34 43.29 -19.63 1.92
N SER A 35 42.35 -19.06 1.16
CA SER A 35 42.03 -19.50 -0.21
C SER A 35 43.03 -19.04 -1.29
N LYS A 36 43.98 -18.15 -0.98
CA LYS A 36 44.93 -17.58 -1.98
C LYS A 36 46.34 -18.18 -1.96
N LYS A 37 46.60 -19.22 -1.17
CA LYS A 37 47.89 -19.96 -1.19
C LYS A 37 47.70 -21.35 -1.78
N GLN A 38 47.58 -21.44 -3.11
CA GLN A 38 48.00 -22.59 -3.90
C GLN A 38 47.95 -22.23 -5.40
N THR A 39 49.11 -21.87 -5.95
CA THR A 39 49.37 -21.94 -7.40
C THR A 39 50.84 -22.33 -7.58
N GLU A 40 51.09 -23.60 -7.88
CA GLU A 40 52.21 -24.06 -8.70
C GLU A 40 52.04 -25.57 -9.05
N GLY A 41 52.00 -25.89 -10.35
CA GLY A 41 52.30 -27.24 -10.90
C GLY A 41 51.12 -28.17 -11.26
N PRO A 42 51.06 -28.75 -12.49
CA PRO A 42 49.88 -29.46 -13.00
C PRO A 42 49.97 -31.00 -12.93
N LYS A 43 48.82 -31.70 -12.75
CA LYS A 43 48.38 -32.91 -13.48
C LYS A 43 47.10 -33.55 -12.90
N ASP A 44 46.16 -33.79 -13.83
CA ASP A 44 45.12 -34.82 -13.99
C ASP A 44 44.32 -35.43 -12.82
N SER A 45 43.02 -35.61 -13.15
CA SER A 45 42.00 -36.50 -12.59
C SER A 45 41.52 -36.24 -11.16
N ASN A 46 40.34 -35.62 -11.05
CA ASN A 46 39.14 -36.27 -10.52
C ASN A 46 37.98 -35.28 -10.48
N GLU A 47 36.84 -35.73 -11.01
CA GLU A 47 35.53 -35.19 -10.68
C GLU A 47 35.35 -35.27 -9.16
N ASN A 48 35.33 -34.11 -8.50
CA ASN A 48 34.72 -33.95 -7.18
C ASN A 48 34.33 -32.48 -7.04
N GLU A 49 33.03 -32.27 -7.22
CA GLU A 49 32.16 -31.28 -6.59
C GLU A 49 32.85 -30.02 -6.04
N ASN A 50 32.58 -28.91 -6.72
CA ASN A 50 32.77 -27.55 -6.22
C ASN A 50 31.95 -27.34 -4.92
N GLU A 51 32.50 -27.74 -3.78
CA GLU A 51 32.14 -27.18 -2.47
C GLU A 51 32.56 -25.71 -2.45
N THR A 52 31.70 -24.88 -3.03
CA THR A 52 31.75 -23.44 -2.81
C THR A 52 31.46 -23.26 -1.32
N HIS A 53 32.49 -22.99 -0.50
CA HIS A 53 32.37 -22.68 0.91
C HIS A 53 31.24 -21.65 1.14
N ARG A 54 30.02 -22.12 1.41
CA ARG A 54 28.89 -21.28 1.78
C ARG A 54 29.20 -20.74 3.16
N LEU A 55 29.52 -19.45 3.24
CA LEU A 55 29.52 -18.70 4.48
C LEU A 55 28.15 -18.85 5.14
N SER A 56 28.03 -19.77 6.11
CA SER A 56 26.84 -19.89 6.93
C SER A 56 26.79 -18.71 7.90
N ILE A 57 25.72 -17.92 7.81
CA ILE A 57 25.46 -16.84 8.78
C ILE A 57 25.06 -17.50 10.10
N THR A 58 25.77 -17.18 11.19
CA THR A 58 25.39 -17.61 12.55
C THR A 58 24.15 -16.85 13.03
N SER A 59 23.46 -17.37 14.06
CA SER A 59 22.34 -16.67 14.69
C SER A 59 22.72 -15.26 15.16
N GLU A 60 23.91 -15.10 15.73
CA GLU A 60 24.45 -13.81 16.19
C GLU A 60 24.65 -12.82 15.03
N MET A 61 25.20 -13.27 13.91
CA MET A 61 25.36 -12.44 12.71
C MET A 61 24.00 -12.00 12.14
N ARG A 62 23.00 -12.88 12.20
CA ARG A 62 21.62 -12.56 11.79
C ARG A 62 21.00 -11.52 12.71
N GLU A 63 21.13 -11.68 14.02
CA GLU A 63 20.64 -10.71 14.99
C GLU A 63 21.26 -9.34 14.78
N GLU A 64 22.57 -9.28 14.55
CA GLU A 64 23.27 -8.02 14.23
C GLU A 64 22.77 -7.42 12.91
N GLN A 65 22.63 -8.23 11.86
CA GLN A 65 22.11 -7.78 10.55
C GLN A 65 20.70 -7.18 10.66
N LEU A 66 19.85 -7.74 11.53
CA LEU A 66 18.47 -7.34 11.73
C LEU A 66 18.28 -6.39 12.92
N SER A 67 19.34 -5.98 13.59
CA SER A 67 19.30 -5.17 14.84
C SER A 67 18.41 -3.94 14.73
N ARG A 68 18.50 -3.20 13.61
CA ARG A 68 17.66 -2.01 13.34
C ARG A 68 16.19 -2.35 13.16
N ASN A 69 15.89 -3.51 12.58
CA ASN A 69 14.52 -4.00 12.43
C ASN A 69 13.96 -4.45 13.79
N TYR A 70 14.76 -5.10 14.63
CA TYR A 70 14.37 -5.41 16.01
C TYR A 70 14.02 -4.14 16.78
N LEU A 71 14.83 -3.08 16.70
CA LEU A 71 14.53 -1.79 17.32
C LEU A 71 13.26 -1.15 16.76
N PHE A 72 12.99 -1.32 15.46
CA PHE A 72 11.82 -0.75 14.81
C PHE A 72 10.53 -1.50 15.13
N PHE A 73 10.53 -2.84 15.13
CA PHE A 73 9.31 -3.65 15.23
C PHE A 73 9.00 -4.16 16.63
N ASN A 74 9.99 -4.32 17.49
CA ASN A 74 9.72 -4.77 18.86
C ASN A 74 9.24 -3.61 19.74
N SER A 75 8.49 -3.97 20.77
CA SER A 75 8.07 -3.11 21.87
C SER A 75 8.12 -3.89 23.18
N SER A 76 7.77 -3.24 24.30
CA SER A 76 7.56 -3.94 25.57
C SER A 76 6.35 -4.88 25.55
N GLU A 77 5.40 -4.67 24.64
CA GLU A 77 4.11 -5.38 24.60
C GLU A 77 4.08 -6.50 23.57
N TYR A 78 4.86 -6.40 22.50
CA TYR A 78 4.91 -7.40 21.43
C TYR A 78 6.27 -7.46 20.74
N LYS A 79 6.56 -8.63 20.14
CA LYS A 79 7.77 -8.90 19.38
C LYS A 79 7.46 -9.03 17.89
N GLY A 80 7.21 -7.90 17.24
CA GLY A 80 6.82 -7.89 15.81
C GLY A 80 7.88 -8.51 14.89
N MET A 81 9.15 -8.51 15.31
CA MET A 81 10.21 -9.15 14.52
C MET A 81 10.08 -10.67 14.48
N ASP A 82 9.59 -11.31 15.55
CA ASP A 82 9.39 -12.77 15.59
C ASP A 82 8.29 -13.17 14.58
N ASP A 83 7.26 -12.34 14.44
CA ASP A 83 6.21 -12.51 13.43
C ASP A 83 6.79 -12.38 12.00
N ILE A 84 7.63 -11.37 11.74
CA ILE A 84 8.28 -11.19 10.43
C ILE A 84 9.20 -12.37 10.10
N VAL A 85 10.02 -12.80 11.06
CA VAL A 85 10.99 -13.89 10.87
C VAL A 85 10.33 -15.25 10.67
N SER A 86 9.11 -15.44 11.16
CA SER A 86 8.32 -16.66 10.93
C SER A 86 7.37 -16.56 9.72
N ALA A 87 7.18 -15.37 9.17
CA ALA A 87 6.23 -15.11 8.10
C ALA A 87 6.57 -15.83 6.78
N LYS A 88 5.52 -16.23 6.08
CA LYS A 88 5.55 -16.82 4.74
C LYS A 88 4.93 -15.84 3.75
N VAL A 89 5.74 -15.37 2.80
CA VAL A 89 5.33 -14.36 1.81
C VAL A 89 5.52 -14.88 0.40
N ALA A 90 4.48 -14.81 -0.43
CA ALA A 90 4.62 -15.03 -1.86
C ALA A 90 4.79 -13.70 -2.60
N VAL A 91 5.73 -13.61 -3.53
CA VAL A 91 5.91 -12.47 -4.44
C VAL A 91 5.63 -12.95 -5.86
N VAL A 92 4.58 -12.41 -6.47
CA VAL A 92 4.13 -12.78 -7.81
C VAL A 92 4.45 -11.67 -8.80
N GLY A 93 5.30 -11.98 -9.77
CA GLY A 93 5.95 -11.02 -10.66
C GLY A 93 7.24 -10.47 -10.04
N LEU A 94 8.34 -10.55 -10.79
CA LEU A 94 9.68 -10.08 -10.45
C LEU A 94 10.21 -9.11 -11.50
N GLY A 95 9.34 -8.31 -12.11
CA GLY A 95 9.74 -7.14 -12.88
C GLY A 95 10.32 -6.02 -12.01
N GLY A 96 10.34 -4.80 -12.54
CA GLY A 96 10.90 -3.62 -11.84
C GLY A 96 10.19 -3.22 -10.54
N VAL A 97 9.05 -3.83 -10.20
CA VAL A 97 8.36 -3.61 -8.92
C VAL A 97 8.67 -4.76 -7.97
N GLY A 98 8.26 -5.97 -8.32
CA GLY A 98 8.35 -7.13 -7.43
C GLY A 98 9.79 -7.50 -7.08
N SER A 99 10.77 -7.24 -7.96
CA SER A 99 12.18 -7.46 -7.62
C SER A 99 12.66 -6.58 -6.46
N HIS A 100 12.16 -5.34 -6.39
CA HIS A 100 12.49 -4.38 -5.32
C HIS A 100 11.74 -4.71 -4.04
N ALA A 101 10.50 -5.19 -4.14
CA ALA A 101 9.76 -5.66 -2.97
C ALA A 101 10.46 -6.90 -2.36
N ALA A 102 10.75 -7.92 -3.18
CA ALA A 102 11.32 -9.19 -2.75
C ALA A 102 12.66 -8.99 -2.03
N HIS A 103 13.57 -8.19 -2.58
CA HIS A 103 14.87 -8.03 -1.94
C HIS A 103 14.81 -7.32 -0.58
N MET A 104 13.80 -6.48 -0.34
CA MET A 104 13.68 -5.76 0.93
C MET A 104 12.99 -6.61 1.98
N LEU A 105 11.99 -7.41 1.58
CA LEU A 105 11.40 -8.43 2.45
C LEU A 105 12.47 -9.40 2.97
N ALA A 106 13.34 -9.90 2.08
CA ALA A 106 14.42 -10.78 2.48
C ALA A 106 15.43 -10.10 3.42
N ARG A 107 15.82 -8.85 3.12
CA ARG A 107 16.71 -8.05 3.99
C ARG A 107 16.11 -7.75 5.35
N ALA A 108 14.79 -7.65 5.41
CA ALA A 108 14.05 -7.46 6.65
C ALA A 108 13.84 -8.76 7.44
N GLY A 109 14.31 -9.90 6.93
CA GLY A 109 14.34 -11.17 7.66
C GLY A 109 13.12 -12.05 7.49
N VAL A 110 12.26 -11.82 6.49
CA VAL A 110 11.10 -12.69 6.18
C VAL A 110 11.53 -14.15 6.07
N GLY A 111 10.89 -15.04 6.85
CA GLY A 111 11.33 -16.42 7.06
C GLY A 111 11.20 -17.35 5.86
N MET A 112 10.13 -17.22 5.10
CA MET A 112 9.93 -17.98 3.87
C MET A 112 9.41 -17.07 2.77
N MET A 113 10.04 -17.16 1.61
CA MET A 113 9.61 -16.45 0.42
C MET A 113 9.45 -17.41 -0.74
N ARG A 114 8.32 -17.32 -1.43
CA ARG A 114 8.13 -17.96 -2.74
C ARG A 114 8.07 -16.89 -3.81
N LEU A 115 8.93 -17.07 -4.81
CA LEU A 115 9.11 -16.18 -5.93
C LEU A 115 8.47 -16.82 -7.17
N ILE A 116 7.49 -16.15 -7.77
CA ILE A 116 6.73 -16.68 -8.91
C ILE A 116 6.85 -15.70 -10.07
N ASP A 117 7.53 -16.09 -11.14
CA ASP A 117 7.62 -15.36 -12.40
C ASP A 117 8.03 -16.34 -13.51
N PHE A 118 7.47 -16.21 -14.71
CA PHE A 118 7.79 -17.05 -15.86
C PHE A 118 8.86 -16.43 -16.76
N ASP A 119 9.12 -15.13 -16.64
CA ASP A 119 10.03 -14.41 -17.51
C ASP A 119 11.51 -14.70 -17.20
N GLN A 120 12.33 -14.50 -18.22
CA GLN A 120 13.77 -14.40 -18.12
C GLN A 120 14.23 -12.95 -17.98
N VAL A 121 15.42 -12.74 -17.44
CA VAL A 121 16.09 -11.45 -17.44
C VAL A 121 16.47 -11.10 -18.88
N THR A 122 16.05 -9.93 -19.33
CA THR A 122 16.42 -9.37 -20.63
C THR A 122 17.37 -8.17 -20.45
N LEU A 123 18.08 -7.75 -21.50
CA LEU A 123 18.86 -6.50 -21.46
C LEU A 123 18.01 -5.30 -21.05
N SER A 124 16.77 -5.22 -21.56
CA SER A 124 15.83 -4.16 -21.20
C SER A 124 15.30 -4.28 -19.76
N SER A 125 15.52 -5.39 -19.07
CA SER A 125 15.19 -5.53 -17.64
C SER A 125 16.18 -4.80 -16.74
N LEU A 126 17.44 -4.65 -17.17
CA LEU A 126 18.54 -4.12 -16.35
C LEU A 126 18.35 -2.66 -15.94
N ASN A 127 17.51 -1.90 -16.65
CA ASN A 127 17.21 -0.51 -16.29
C ASN A 127 16.32 -0.35 -15.04
N ARG A 128 15.70 -1.44 -14.55
CA ARG A 128 14.70 -1.37 -13.46
C ARG A 128 14.66 -2.59 -12.54
N HIS A 129 15.16 -3.75 -12.96
CA HIS A 129 15.23 -4.92 -12.10
C HIS A 129 16.24 -4.68 -10.98
N ALA A 130 15.89 -5.00 -9.74
CA ALA A 130 16.62 -4.54 -8.56
C ALA A 130 18.02 -5.14 -8.41
N VAL A 131 18.22 -6.36 -8.89
CA VAL A 131 19.41 -7.18 -8.56
C VAL A 131 20.05 -7.86 -9.75
N ALA A 132 19.42 -7.79 -10.93
CA ALA A 132 19.90 -8.52 -12.10
C ALA A 132 21.10 -7.78 -12.69
N THR A 133 22.09 -8.53 -13.12
CA THR A 133 23.28 -7.99 -13.79
C THR A 133 23.34 -8.46 -15.24
N LEU A 134 24.37 -8.02 -15.99
CA LEU A 134 24.62 -8.51 -17.35
C LEU A 134 24.81 -10.04 -17.40
N GLU A 135 25.35 -10.65 -16.34
CA GLU A 135 25.56 -12.10 -16.24
C GLU A 135 24.25 -12.88 -16.09
N ASP A 136 23.16 -12.21 -15.70
CA ASP A 136 21.86 -12.85 -15.50
C ASP A 136 21.00 -12.85 -16.77
N VAL A 137 21.41 -12.19 -17.86
CA VAL A 137 20.63 -12.12 -19.11
C VAL A 137 20.40 -13.53 -19.68
N GLY A 138 19.14 -13.87 -19.95
CA GLY A 138 18.70 -15.21 -20.38
C GLY A 138 18.40 -16.18 -19.23
N ILE A 139 18.66 -15.80 -17.98
CA ILE A 139 18.34 -16.61 -16.80
C ILE A 139 16.92 -16.25 -16.32
N PRO A 140 16.10 -17.23 -15.86
CA PRO A 140 14.81 -16.94 -15.23
C PRO A 140 14.94 -15.90 -14.10
N LYS A 141 14.07 -14.90 -14.07
CA LYS A 141 14.12 -13.81 -13.06
C LYS A 141 14.06 -14.35 -11.64
N VAL A 142 13.26 -15.40 -11.40
CA VAL A 142 13.17 -16.08 -10.10
C VAL A 142 14.49 -16.67 -9.65
N GLU A 143 15.30 -17.21 -10.56
CA GLU A 143 16.60 -17.81 -10.23
C GLU A 143 17.67 -16.74 -10.00
N ALA A 144 17.69 -15.69 -10.84
CA ALA A 144 18.57 -14.53 -10.62
C ALA A 144 18.29 -13.88 -9.26
N MET A 145 17.00 -13.69 -8.92
CA MET A 145 16.60 -13.17 -7.62
C MET A 145 17.01 -14.11 -6.48
N LYS A 146 16.66 -15.40 -6.56
CA LYS A 146 17.02 -16.40 -5.54
C LYS A 146 18.51 -16.43 -5.27
N ARG A 147 19.35 -16.43 -6.32
CA ARG A 147 20.81 -16.37 -6.21
C ARG A 147 21.26 -15.14 -5.43
N PHE A 148 20.69 -13.98 -5.72
CA PHE A 148 20.98 -12.75 -4.98
C PHE A 148 20.52 -12.84 -3.51
N LEU A 149 19.28 -13.27 -3.25
CA LEU A 149 18.74 -13.37 -1.89
C LEU A 149 19.54 -14.35 -1.03
N CYS A 150 19.95 -15.49 -1.58
CA CYS A 150 20.82 -16.43 -0.87
C CYS A 150 22.17 -15.83 -0.48
N ARG A 151 22.71 -14.87 -1.24
CA ARG A 151 23.94 -14.13 -0.85
C ARG A 151 23.69 -13.10 0.24
N VAL A 152 22.54 -12.43 0.21
CA VAL A 152 22.18 -11.40 1.20
C VAL A 152 21.78 -12.00 2.55
N ALA A 153 21.07 -13.12 2.52
CA ALA A 153 20.54 -13.82 3.68
C ALA A 153 21.31 -15.12 3.99
N GLY A 154 22.58 -15.25 3.60
CA GLY A 154 23.48 -16.28 4.14
C GLY A 154 23.16 -17.74 3.84
N GLY A 155 22.52 -18.04 2.71
CA GLY A 155 22.06 -19.39 2.37
C GLY A 155 20.82 -19.82 3.15
N SER A 156 20.41 -21.08 2.98
CA SER A 156 19.12 -21.68 3.41
C SER A 156 18.77 -21.63 4.91
N HIS A 157 19.59 -20.99 5.74
CA HIS A 157 19.42 -20.94 7.20
C HIS A 157 18.68 -19.68 7.68
N VAL A 158 18.61 -18.62 6.87
CA VAL A 158 17.96 -17.36 7.30
C VAL A 158 16.54 -17.24 6.75
N ALA A 159 16.39 -17.45 5.45
CA ALA A 159 15.10 -17.44 4.76
C ALA A 159 15.03 -18.62 3.78
N ARG A 160 13.93 -19.37 3.83
CA ARG A 160 13.61 -20.39 2.82
C ARG A 160 13.15 -19.70 1.55
N ILE A 161 13.99 -19.69 0.52
CA ILE A 161 13.66 -19.08 -0.77
C ILE A 161 13.29 -20.17 -1.79
N GLU A 162 12.06 -20.13 -2.25
CA GLU A 162 11.53 -21.00 -3.30
C GLU A 162 11.33 -20.22 -4.58
N SER A 163 11.70 -20.82 -5.70
CA SER A 163 11.52 -20.27 -7.04
C SER A 163 10.53 -21.14 -7.80
N ARG A 164 9.58 -20.51 -8.48
CA ARG A 164 8.65 -21.16 -9.41
C ARG A 164 8.70 -20.42 -10.73
N VAL A 165 9.33 -21.04 -11.74
CA VAL A 165 9.38 -20.52 -13.11
C VAL A 165 8.05 -20.83 -13.79
N SER A 166 7.00 -20.09 -13.43
CA SER A 166 5.65 -20.35 -13.93
C SER A 166 4.83 -19.07 -13.95
N MET A 167 3.91 -18.98 -14.91
CA MET A 167 2.95 -17.90 -15.00
C MET A 167 1.83 -18.22 -14.03
N TYR A 168 1.52 -17.29 -13.13
CA TYR A 168 0.34 -17.47 -12.30
C TYR A 168 -0.92 -17.46 -13.19
N THR A 169 -1.76 -18.48 -13.06
CA THR A 169 -3.11 -18.52 -13.64
C THR A 169 -4.05 -19.17 -12.63
N ALA A 170 -5.36 -19.03 -12.83
CA ALA A 170 -6.33 -19.73 -12.00
C ALA A 170 -6.20 -21.26 -12.07
N GLU A 171 -5.64 -21.80 -13.16
CA GLU A 171 -5.44 -23.25 -13.35
C GLU A 171 -4.25 -23.78 -12.56
N TYR A 172 -3.19 -22.98 -12.42
CA TYR A 172 -1.96 -23.35 -11.69
C TYR A 172 -1.94 -22.84 -10.24
N GLU A 173 -3.02 -22.22 -9.76
CA GLU A 173 -3.03 -21.61 -8.42
C GLU A 173 -2.76 -22.62 -7.31
N ASP A 174 -3.28 -23.85 -7.46
CA ASP A 174 -3.14 -24.89 -6.44
C ASP A 174 -1.69 -25.37 -6.31
N GLU A 175 -1.00 -25.52 -7.44
CA GLU A 175 0.41 -25.89 -7.47
C GLU A 175 1.31 -24.78 -6.92
N LEU A 176 0.94 -23.52 -7.18
CA LEU A 176 1.77 -22.36 -6.91
C LEU A 176 1.56 -21.80 -5.51
N LEU A 177 0.37 -21.90 -4.93
CA LEU A 177 0.01 -21.23 -3.68
C LEU A 177 -0.75 -22.10 -2.67
N SER A 178 -1.39 -23.22 -3.03
CA SER A 178 -2.28 -23.94 -2.10
C SER A 178 -1.57 -24.92 -1.14
N ASP A 179 -0.29 -25.24 -1.33
CA ASP A 179 0.49 -26.10 -0.44
C ASP A 179 0.93 -25.41 0.87
N VAL A 180 0.79 -24.09 0.94
CA VAL A 180 1.22 -23.27 2.08
C VAL A 180 0.13 -22.26 2.44
N LYS A 181 -0.17 -22.13 3.74
CA LYS A 181 -0.92 -20.97 4.23
C LYS A 181 0.00 -19.74 4.26
N TRP A 182 -0.30 -18.75 3.44
CA TRP A 182 0.46 -17.50 3.34
C TRP A 182 0.01 -16.49 4.37
N ASP A 183 0.97 -15.78 4.97
CA ASP A 183 0.69 -14.65 5.87
C ASP A 183 0.47 -13.36 5.09
N PHE A 184 1.08 -13.27 3.90
CA PHE A 184 0.99 -12.13 3.02
C PHE A 184 1.33 -12.48 1.56
N ILE A 185 0.68 -11.82 0.60
CA ILE A 185 1.03 -11.89 -0.83
C ILE A 185 1.41 -10.49 -1.33
N VAL A 186 2.49 -10.42 -2.10
CA VAL A 186 2.88 -9.22 -2.85
C VAL A 186 2.63 -9.47 -4.33
N ASP A 187 1.73 -8.67 -4.90
CA ASP A 187 1.36 -8.77 -6.31
C ASP A 187 2.01 -7.63 -7.11
N ALA A 188 2.90 -8.02 -8.02
CA ALA A 188 3.59 -7.13 -8.97
C ALA A 188 3.35 -7.57 -10.43
N ILE A 189 2.25 -8.28 -10.70
CA ILE A 189 1.82 -8.67 -12.05
C ILE A 189 1.43 -7.42 -12.86
N ASP A 190 1.71 -7.39 -14.16
CA ASP A 190 1.30 -6.32 -15.08
C ASP A 190 0.07 -6.68 -15.92
N ASP A 191 -0.16 -7.96 -16.21
CA ASP A 191 -1.38 -8.44 -16.87
C ASP A 191 -2.63 -8.34 -15.98
N VAL A 192 -3.70 -7.73 -16.52
CA VAL A 192 -4.94 -7.45 -15.79
C VAL A 192 -5.66 -8.75 -15.40
N LYS A 193 -5.70 -9.74 -16.29
CA LYS A 193 -6.47 -10.98 -16.07
C LYS A 193 -5.83 -11.82 -14.98
N THR A 194 -4.52 -12.01 -15.09
CA THR A 194 -3.69 -12.72 -14.13
C THR A 194 -3.73 -12.06 -12.76
N LYS A 195 -3.66 -10.72 -12.71
CA LYS A 195 -3.83 -9.94 -11.49
C LYS A 195 -5.20 -10.13 -10.86
N ALA A 196 -6.28 -10.08 -11.64
CA ALA A 196 -7.63 -10.27 -11.12
C ALA A 196 -7.83 -11.68 -10.55
N ALA A 197 -7.29 -12.71 -11.20
CA ALA A 197 -7.32 -14.07 -10.69
C ALA A 197 -6.60 -14.19 -9.33
N LEU A 198 -5.42 -13.58 -9.19
CA LEU A 198 -4.69 -13.62 -7.92
C LEU A 198 -5.46 -12.91 -6.79
N LEU A 199 -6.07 -11.75 -7.07
CA LEU A 199 -6.87 -11.06 -6.08
C LEU A 199 -8.13 -11.85 -5.69
N ALA A 200 -8.75 -12.55 -6.65
CA ALA A 200 -9.86 -13.46 -6.36
C ALA A 200 -9.44 -14.62 -5.44
N TYR A 201 -8.27 -15.22 -5.69
CA TYR A 201 -7.66 -16.22 -4.81
C TYR A 201 -7.44 -15.66 -3.39
N CYS A 202 -6.88 -14.45 -3.27
CA CYS A 202 -6.62 -13.83 -1.97
C CYS A 202 -7.91 -13.61 -1.16
N VAL A 203 -8.97 -13.12 -1.80
CA VAL A 203 -10.28 -12.93 -1.15
C VAL A 203 -10.87 -14.27 -0.71
N ARG A 204 -10.85 -15.28 -1.60
CA ARG A 204 -11.40 -16.62 -1.30
C ARG A 204 -10.66 -17.32 -0.15
N THR A 205 -9.34 -17.19 -0.10
CA THR A 205 -8.50 -17.82 0.93
C THR A 205 -8.29 -16.96 2.17
N LYS A 206 -8.85 -15.73 2.18
CA LYS A 206 -8.65 -14.72 3.23
C LYS A 206 -7.17 -14.41 3.47
N THR A 207 -6.40 -14.36 2.40
CA THR A 207 -4.97 -14.01 2.42
C THR A 207 -4.82 -12.52 2.13
N ARG A 208 -4.12 -11.79 3.00
CA ARG A 208 -3.83 -10.36 2.79
C ARG A 208 -2.89 -10.18 1.59
N VAL A 209 -3.16 -9.17 0.77
CA VAL A 209 -2.38 -8.87 -0.43
C VAL A 209 -2.16 -7.37 -0.61
N ILE A 210 -0.95 -7.00 -1.00
CA ILE A 210 -0.67 -5.68 -1.56
C ILE A 210 -0.35 -5.76 -3.06
N SER A 211 -1.14 -5.09 -3.87
CA SER A 211 -1.05 -5.12 -5.33
C SER A 211 -0.52 -3.81 -5.91
N CYS A 212 0.46 -3.87 -6.80
CA CYS A 212 0.96 -2.69 -7.50
C CYS A 212 0.13 -2.42 -8.76
N MET A 213 -0.26 -1.15 -8.93
CA MET A 213 -0.90 -0.64 -10.14
C MET A 213 0.15 -0.11 -11.15
N GLY A 214 -0.26 0.68 -12.14
CA GLY A 214 0.60 1.08 -13.24
C GLY A 214 1.69 2.08 -12.82
N ALA A 215 2.95 1.65 -12.90
CA ALA A 215 4.13 2.50 -12.67
C ALA A 215 4.68 3.16 -13.95
N GLY A 216 4.28 2.67 -15.13
CA GLY A 216 4.83 3.12 -16.41
C GLY A 216 4.41 4.54 -16.78
N GLY A 217 5.32 5.23 -17.47
CA GLY A 217 5.19 6.61 -17.95
C GLY A 217 4.93 7.66 -16.88
N LYS A 218 5.37 7.38 -15.64
CA LYS A 218 5.28 8.26 -14.47
C LYS A 218 6.69 8.58 -13.97
N SER A 219 6.83 9.65 -13.19
CA SER A 219 8.12 10.15 -12.72
C SER A 219 8.12 10.76 -11.32
N ASP A 220 6.95 11.15 -10.79
CA ASP A 220 6.82 11.88 -9.54
C ASP A 220 6.59 10.94 -8.34
N PRO A 221 7.60 10.73 -7.48
CA PRO A 221 7.47 9.87 -6.30
C PRO A 221 6.51 10.42 -5.25
N THR A 222 6.31 11.73 -5.19
CA THR A 222 5.47 12.38 -4.15
C THR A 222 3.99 12.04 -4.31
N ARG A 223 3.65 11.41 -5.43
CA ARG A 223 2.30 11.04 -5.85
C ARG A 223 2.03 9.55 -5.73
N ILE A 224 2.94 8.78 -5.14
CA ILE A 224 2.74 7.38 -4.79
C ILE A 224 1.87 7.32 -3.53
N HIS A 225 0.82 6.52 -3.58
CA HIS A 225 -0.15 6.33 -2.52
C HIS A 225 -0.33 4.84 -2.23
N ILE A 226 -0.58 4.52 -0.96
CA ILE A 226 -1.07 3.20 -0.54
C ILE A 226 -2.53 3.38 -0.12
N GLY A 227 -3.40 2.46 -0.54
CA GLY A 227 -4.80 2.52 -0.13
C GLY A 227 -5.64 1.40 -0.70
N ASP A 228 -6.94 1.59 -0.68
CA ASP A 228 -7.89 0.64 -1.25
C ASP A 228 -7.95 0.73 -2.79
N LEU A 229 -8.20 -0.40 -3.48
CA LEU A 229 -8.26 -0.46 -4.94
C LEU A 229 -9.24 0.57 -5.54
N ARG A 230 -10.35 0.85 -4.84
CA ARG A 230 -11.32 1.83 -5.28
C ARG A 230 -10.67 3.22 -5.36
N SER A 231 -9.78 3.58 -4.43
CA SER A 231 -9.14 4.90 -4.31
C SER A 231 -8.24 5.25 -5.50
N ALA A 232 -7.74 4.27 -6.24
CA ALA A 232 -6.93 4.49 -7.44
C ALA A 232 -7.56 5.53 -8.38
N SER A 233 -6.75 6.51 -8.78
CA SER A 233 -7.08 7.54 -9.78
C SER A 233 -6.05 7.56 -10.89
N ARG A 234 -6.49 7.90 -12.11
CA ARG A 234 -5.61 8.10 -13.27
C ARG A 234 -4.73 6.88 -13.55
N ASP A 235 -5.32 5.70 -13.33
CA ASP A 235 -4.64 4.43 -13.49
C ASP A 235 -5.52 3.48 -14.34
N PRO A 236 -5.15 3.25 -15.62
CA PRO A 236 -5.88 2.36 -16.51
C PRO A 236 -5.91 0.90 -16.03
N LEU A 237 -4.81 0.42 -15.43
CA LEU A 237 -4.70 -0.93 -14.88
C LEU A 237 -5.72 -1.11 -13.74
N ALA A 238 -5.75 -0.18 -12.79
CA ALA A 238 -6.74 -0.20 -11.70
C ALA A 238 -8.18 -0.13 -12.22
N THR A 239 -8.43 0.65 -13.28
CA THR A 239 -9.77 0.80 -13.88
C THR A 239 -10.26 -0.51 -14.49
N LYS A 240 -9.43 -1.15 -15.32
CA LYS A 240 -9.75 -2.46 -15.91
C LYS A 240 -9.87 -3.54 -14.84
N LEU A 241 -9.00 -3.53 -13.83
CA LEU A 241 -9.01 -4.49 -12.73
C LEU A 241 -10.32 -4.43 -11.93
N LYS A 242 -10.79 -3.23 -11.56
CA LYS A 242 -12.10 -3.06 -10.88
C LYS A 242 -13.26 -3.61 -11.70
N TRP A 243 -13.25 -3.39 -13.01
CA TRP A 243 -14.27 -3.93 -13.89
C TRP A 243 -14.23 -5.46 -13.94
N LEU A 244 -13.02 -6.05 -14.03
CA LEU A 244 -12.85 -7.49 -14.11
C LEU A 244 -13.22 -8.19 -12.79
N LEU A 245 -12.81 -7.65 -11.63
CA LEU A 245 -13.21 -8.19 -10.32
C LEU A 245 -14.74 -8.17 -10.16
N LYS A 246 -15.41 -7.10 -10.58
CA LYS A 246 -16.88 -7.05 -10.60
C LYS A 246 -17.47 -8.14 -11.49
N LYS A 247 -16.88 -8.41 -12.67
CA LYS A 247 -17.33 -9.48 -13.57
C LYS A 247 -17.14 -10.86 -12.94
N LEU A 248 -16.09 -11.04 -12.15
CA LEU A 248 -15.81 -12.26 -11.40
C LEU A 248 -16.62 -12.38 -10.09
N SER A 249 -17.50 -11.41 -9.80
CA SER A 249 -18.27 -11.34 -8.53
C SER A 249 -17.37 -11.36 -7.29
N VAL A 250 -16.19 -10.73 -7.38
CA VAL A 250 -15.25 -10.59 -6.27
C VAL A 250 -15.46 -9.22 -5.62
N ASP A 251 -15.80 -9.23 -4.34
CA ASP A 251 -15.91 -8.01 -3.55
C ASP A 251 -14.54 -7.44 -3.20
N ILE A 252 -14.41 -6.12 -3.34
CA ILE A 252 -13.18 -5.41 -2.95
C ILE A 252 -13.22 -5.18 -1.44
N ASP A 253 -12.62 -6.11 -0.71
CA ASP A 253 -12.39 -6.03 0.73
C ASP A 253 -11.16 -5.17 1.04
N SER A 254 -11.34 -4.10 1.82
CA SER A 254 -10.26 -3.18 2.21
C SER A 254 -9.28 -3.78 3.22
N GLU A 255 -9.67 -4.84 3.94
CA GLU A 255 -8.82 -5.52 4.92
C GLU A 255 -7.91 -6.55 4.26
N LEU A 256 -8.33 -7.09 3.10
CA LEU A 256 -7.56 -8.07 2.35
C LEU A 256 -6.79 -7.45 1.19
N ILE A 257 -7.37 -6.48 0.47
CA ILE A 257 -6.78 -5.91 -0.75
C ILE A 257 -6.34 -4.47 -0.51
N ASN A 258 -5.03 -4.30 -0.40
CA ASN A 258 -4.37 -2.99 -0.48
C ASN A 258 -3.67 -2.83 -1.83
N ILE A 259 -3.51 -1.59 -2.28
CA ILE A 259 -2.80 -1.27 -3.51
C ILE A 259 -1.75 -0.20 -3.29
N VAL A 260 -0.70 -0.25 -4.12
CA VAL A 260 0.20 0.88 -4.37
C VAL A 260 -0.13 1.44 -5.75
N TYR A 261 -0.37 2.74 -5.84
CA TYR A 261 -0.61 3.41 -7.13
C TYR A 261 -0.03 4.82 -7.12
N SER A 262 0.10 5.43 -8.30
CA SER A 262 0.42 6.86 -8.40
C SER A 262 -0.73 7.65 -9.01
N SER A 263 -1.03 8.80 -8.40
CA SER A 263 -2.02 9.76 -8.87
C SER A 263 -1.52 10.64 -10.04
N GLU A 264 -0.25 10.51 -10.41
CA GLU A 264 0.32 11.17 -11.59
C GLU A 264 -0.35 10.67 -12.88
N LYS A 265 -0.61 11.59 -13.82
CA LYS A 265 -0.97 11.19 -15.18
C LYS A 265 0.28 10.68 -15.88
N THR A 266 0.11 9.81 -16.87
CA THR A 266 1.22 9.44 -17.74
C THR A 266 1.79 10.70 -18.41
N VAL A 267 3.09 10.97 -18.23
CA VAL A 267 3.77 12.18 -18.72
C VAL A 267 4.50 11.96 -20.05
N VAL A 268 4.63 10.71 -20.49
CA VAL A 268 5.26 10.33 -21.75
C VAL A 268 4.30 9.53 -22.64
N PRO A 269 4.32 9.74 -23.97
CA PRO A 269 3.54 8.93 -24.89
C PRO A 269 4.07 7.49 -24.94
N LEU A 270 3.29 6.60 -25.55
CA LEU A 270 3.74 5.25 -25.89
C LEU A 270 4.93 5.34 -26.86
N ALA A 271 5.87 4.40 -26.74
CA ALA A 271 6.99 4.32 -27.67
C ALA A 271 6.51 4.18 -29.12
N GLU A 272 7.27 4.77 -30.04
CA GLU A 272 7.06 4.56 -31.47
C GLU A 272 7.29 3.10 -31.84
N LEU A 273 6.64 2.67 -32.92
CA LEU A 273 6.87 1.34 -33.47
C LEU A 273 8.27 1.28 -34.08
N THR A 274 8.98 0.20 -33.82
CA THR A 274 10.22 -0.13 -34.54
C THR A 274 9.92 -0.38 -36.03
N ASP A 275 10.91 -0.25 -36.89
CA ASP A 275 10.71 -0.43 -38.34
C ASP A 275 10.29 -1.87 -38.68
N ASP A 276 10.76 -2.85 -37.92
CA ASP A 276 10.31 -4.25 -37.99
C ASP A 276 8.82 -4.40 -37.61
N GLN A 277 8.34 -3.60 -36.66
CA GLN A 277 6.92 -3.56 -36.29
C GLN A 277 6.09 -2.82 -37.34
N LYS A 278 6.61 -1.75 -37.94
CA LYS A 278 5.92 -1.05 -39.05
C LYS A 278 5.78 -1.93 -40.29
N ALA A 279 6.74 -2.82 -40.55
CA ALA A 279 6.74 -3.73 -41.70
C ALA A 279 5.70 -4.86 -41.58
N GLY A 280 5.34 -5.27 -40.36
CA GLY A 280 4.27 -6.24 -40.10
C GLY A 280 2.95 -5.54 -39.76
N SER A 281 2.21 -5.01 -40.74
CA SER A 281 0.86 -4.44 -40.58
C SER A 281 0.67 -3.44 -39.41
N PRO A 282 0.85 -2.11 -39.65
CA PRO A 282 0.74 -1.05 -38.63
C PRO A 282 -0.57 -0.99 -37.83
N GLY A 283 -1.65 -1.60 -38.33
CA GLY A 283 -2.96 -1.71 -37.68
C GLY A 283 -3.05 -2.76 -36.57
N GLU A 284 -2.02 -3.61 -36.40
CA GLU A 284 -1.94 -4.63 -35.34
C GLU A 284 -1.21 -4.13 -34.07
N PHE A 285 -0.99 -2.81 -33.93
CA PHE A 285 -0.26 -2.21 -32.81
C PHE A 285 -1.06 -1.11 -32.10
N GLY A 286 -1.86 -1.51 -31.11
CA GLY A 286 -2.62 -0.63 -30.24
C GLY A 286 -2.45 -0.96 -28.75
N ALA A 287 -3.06 -0.14 -27.88
CA ALA A 287 -2.99 -0.27 -26.43
C ALA A 287 -3.99 -1.30 -25.83
N VAL A 288 -4.46 -2.26 -26.65
CA VAL A 288 -5.57 -3.16 -26.33
C VAL A 288 -5.18 -4.61 -26.61
N ASP A 289 -5.69 -5.53 -25.80
CA ASP A 289 -5.36 -6.97 -25.81
C ASP A 289 -5.51 -7.59 -27.21
N ASN A 290 -4.53 -8.43 -27.58
CA ASN A 290 -4.31 -9.11 -28.87
C ASN A 290 -3.60 -8.31 -29.99
N MET A 291 -3.03 -7.14 -29.67
CA MET A 291 -2.06 -6.43 -30.53
C MET A 291 -0.67 -6.47 -29.87
N ARG A 292 0.42 -6.62 -30.64
CA ARG A 292 1.79 -6.53 -30.07
C ARG A 292 1.94 -5.14 -29.44
N VAL A 293 1.99 -5.09 -28.11
CA VAL A 293 1.77 -3.88 -27.30
C VAL A 293 2.86 -2.85 -27.56
N ARG A 294 2.47 -1.59 -27.85
CA ARG A 294 3.42 -0.45 -27.80
C ARG A 294 3.95 -0.33 -26.38
N VAL A 295 5.27 -0.38 -26.22
CA VAL A 295 5.91 -0.34 -24.90
C VAL A 295 5.68 1.04 -24.27
N LEU A 296 5.05 1.07 -23.09
CA LEU A 296 4.97 2.29 -22.29
C LEU A 296 6.35 2.54 -21.68
N PRO A 297 7.00 3.70 -21.93
CA PRO A 297 8.31 3.98 -21.36
C PRO A 297 8.28 3.96 -19.83
N VAL A 298 9.34 3.46 -19.19
CA VAL A 298 9.42 3.31 -17.74
C VAL A 298 10.68 3.97 -17.22
N LEU A 299 10.51 4.95 -16.32
CA LEU A 299 11.60 5.44 -15.47
C LEU A 299 11.75 4.48 -14.30
N GLY A 300 12.85 3.73 -14.25
CA GLY A 300 13.05 2.61 -13.30
C GLY A 300 12.91 2.96 -11.81
N THR A 301 13.09 4.24 -11.44
CA THR A 301 12.89 4.71 -10.06
C THR A 301 11.44 4.54 -9.60
N MET A 302 10.46 4.80 -10.47
CA MET A 302 9.04 4.69 -10.11
C MET A 302 8.62 3.27 -9.70
N PRO A 303 8.80 2.23 -10.53
CA PRO A 303 8.46 0.87 -10.12
C PRO A 303 9.31 0.41 -8.93
N ALA A 304 10.58 0.85 -8.82
CA ALA A 304 11.41 0.56 -7.66
C ALA A 304 10.79 1.09 -6.37
N MET A 305 10.42 2.37 -6.33
CA MET A 305 9.78 3.01 -5.17
C MET A 305 8.42 2.40 -4.83
N MET A 306 7.62 2.02 -5.84
CA MET A 306 6.38 1.29 -5.60
C MET A 306 6.64 -0.11 -4.99
N GLY A 307 7.69 -0.81 -5.43
CA GLY A 307 8.13 -2.07 -4.82
C GLY A 307 8.61 -1.88 -3.38
N GLN A 308 9.34 -0.81 -3.09
CA GLN A 308 9.73 -0.46 -1.71
C GLN A 308 8.49 -0.18 -0.85
N ALA A 309 7.50 0.54 -1.39
CA ALA A 309 6.25 0.82 -0.69
C ALA A 309 5.46 -0.48 -0.39
N GLN A 310 5.45 -1.45 -1.31
CA GLN A 310 4.87 -2.76 -1.07
C GLN A 310 5.56 -3.50 0.08
N ALA A 311 6.89 -3.55 0.07
CA ALA A 311 7.65 -4.18 1.14
C ALA A 311 7.43 -3.49 2.49
N ALA A 312 7.46 -2.16 2.53
CA ALA A 312 7.23 -1.38 3.75
C ALA A 312 5.85 -1.67 4.36
N PHE A 313 4.81 -1.68 3.53
CA PHE A 313 3.45 -2.01 3.97
C PHE A 313 3.36 -3.45 4.50
N ALA A 314 3.83 -4.43 3.73
CA ALA A 314 3.80 -5.84 4.14
C ALA A 314 4.54 -6.08 5.47
N LEU A 315 5.72 -5.49 5.65
CA LEU A 315 6.48 -5.62 6.90
C LEU A 315 5.77 -4.96 8.09
N CYS A 316 5.14 -3.82 7.88
CA CYS A 316 4.35 -3.14 8.92
C CYS A 316 3.11 -3.95 9.34
N GLU A 317 2.44 -4.57 8.37
CA GLU A 317 1.30 -5.46 8.60
C GLU A 317 1.69 -6.78 9.29
N LEU A 318 2.86 -7.33 8.97
CA LEU A 318 3.39 -8.53 9.61
C LEU A 318 3.93 -8.24 11.01
N GLY A 319 4.67 -7.14 11.17
CA GLY A 319 5.31 -6.72 12.41
C GLY A 319 4.41 -5.99 13.40
N LYS A 320 3.08 -6.06 13.24
CA LYS A 320 2.06 -5.46 14.13
C LYS A 320 2.22 -3.95 14.35
N LYS A 321 2.75 -3.23 13.35
CA LYS A 321 2.86 -1.76 13.32
C LYS A 321 2.24 -1.23 12.02
N PRO A 322 0.92 -1.41 11.80
CA PRO A 322 0.27 -1.08 10.53
C PRO A 322 0.42 0.42 10.20
N LEU A 323 0.62 0.71 8.91
CA LEU A 323 0.71 2.08 8.41
C LEU A 323 -0.66 2.76 8.45
N SER A 324 -0.68 4.08 8.57
CA SER A 324 -1.86 4.92 8.27
C SER A 324 -1.63 5.69 6.96
N PRO A 325 -1.71 5.03 5.80
CA PRO A 325 -1.31 5.62 4.53
C PRO A 325 -2.33 6.63 4.00
N ILE A 326 -1.82 7.70 3.40
CA ILE A 326 -2.64 8.72 2.73
C ILE A 326 -3.08 8.18 1.37
N ALA A 327 -4.37 7.84 1.26
CA ALA A 327 -4.93 7.10 0.13
C ALA A 327 -5.23 7.95 -1.13
N GLY A 328 -4.65 9.14 -1.27
CA GLY A 328 -4.86 10.01 -2.45
C GLY A 328 -4.15 11.36 -2.38
N GLU A 329 -4.36 12.18 -3.42
CA GLU A 329 -3.82 13.55 -3.48
C GLU A 329 -4.38 14.40 -2.33
N ARG A 330 -3.51 15.19 -1.69
CA ARG A 330 -3.95 16.25 -0.77
C ARG A 330 -4.88 17.21 -1.48
N ILE A 331 -5.94 17.60 -0.79
CA ILE A 331 -6.96 18.46 -1.37
C ILE A 331 -6.45 19.90 -1.32
N GLY A 332 -6.40 20.56 -2.48
CA GLY A 332 -5.94 21.94 -2.56
C GLY A 332 -6.69 22.87 -1.61
N LYS A 333 -5.97 23.80 -0.97
CA LYS A 333 -6.51 24.77 0.02
C LYS A 333 -7.82 25.45 -0.44
N ASN A 334 -7.91 25.82 -1.71
CA ASN A 334 -9.10 26.45 -2.29
C ASN A 334 -10.33 25.54 -2.30
N VAL A 335 -10.14 24.24 -2.53
CA VAL A 335 -11.25 23.26 -2.51
C VAL A 335 -11.72 23.05 -1.07
N ARG A 336 -10.79 22.90 -0.11
CA ARG A 336 -11.09 22.79 1.32
C ARG A 336 -11.86 24.01 1.82
N HIS A 337 -11.35 25.21 1.51
CA HIS A 337 -12.01 26.46 1.85
C HIS A 337 -13.42 26.57 1.24
N ARG A 338 -13.56 26.32 -0.07
CA ARG A 338 -14.86 26.37 -0.75
C ARG A 338 -15.88 25.42 -0.13
N ARG A 339 -15.46 24.23 0.28
CA ARG A 339 -16.33 23.23 0.93
C ARG A 339 -16.76 23.66 2.32
N LEU A 340 -15.83 24.14 3.12
CA LEU A 340 -16.13 24.67 4.44
C LEU A 340 -17.13 25.84 4.34
N GLN A 341 -16.96 26.74 3.38
CA GLN A 341 -17.89 27.85 3.17
C GLN A 341 -19.27 27.36 2.71
N HIS A 342 -19.35 26.39 1.80
CA HIS A 342 -20.63 25.83 1.36
C HIS A 342 -21.37 25.16 2.53
N PHE A 343 -20.63 24.44 3.38
CA PHE A 343 -21.18 23.82 4.58
C PHE A 343 -21.67 24.87 5.59
N LYS A 344 -20.87 25.90 5.90
CA LYS A 344 -21.27 27.00 6.78
C LYS A 344 -22.52 27.73 6.29
N ASN A 345 -22.63 27.98 4.98
CA ASN A 345 -23.82 28.58 4.39
C ASN A 345 -25.05 27.69 4.55
N ARG A 346 -24.89 26.38 4.40
CA ARG A 346 -25.98 25.41 4.61
C ARG A 346 -26.43 25.38 6.07
N GLU A 347 -25.49 25.31 7.00
CA GLU A 347 -25.77 25.35 8.45
C GLU A 347 -26.49 26.63 8.86
N THR A 348 -26.14 27.76 8.23
CA THR A 348 -26.81 29.04 8.46
C THR A 348 -28.27 29.00 7.99
N LYS A 349 -28.56 28.37 6.84
CA LYS A 349 -29.94 28.19 6.35
C LYS A 349 -30.76 27.30 7.28
N ILE A 350 -30.22 26.16 7.68
CA ILE A 350 -30.88 25.22 8.62
C ILE A 350 -31.18 25.93 9.94
N ARG A 351 -30.23 26.72 10.46
CA ARG A 351 -30.43 27.56 11.65
C ARG A 351 -31.59 28.53 11.47
N GLN A 352 -31.60 29.29 10.37
CA GLN A 352 -32.67 30.26 10.10
C GLN A 352 -34.04 29.59 9.97
N GLU A 353 -34.12 28.41 9.37
CA GLU A 353 -35.36 27.64 9.26
C GLU A 353 -35.84 27.13 10.61
N ALA A 354 -34.94 26.58 11.44
CA ALA A 354 -35.26 26.13 12.79
C ALA A 354 -35.72 27.29 13.70
N GLU A 355 -35.05 28.43 13.64
CA GLU A 355 -35.42 29.64 14.39
C GLU A 355 -36.78 30.20 13.93
N LYS A 356 -37.07 30.21 12.61
CA LYS A 356 -38.38 30.63 12.07
C LYS A 356 -39.52 29.72 12.54
N LEU A 357 -39.30 28.41 12.55
CA LEU A 357 -40.29 27.44 13.03
C LEU A 357 -40.54 27.59 14.54
N HIS A 358 -39.53 27.98 15.32
CA HIS A 358 -39.63 28.15 16.78
C HIS A 358 -40.21 29.50 17.21
N CYS A 359 -39.99 30.58 16.45
CA CYS A 359 -40.51 31.92 16.73
C CYS A 359 -42.06 32.03 16.73
N ASN A 360 -42.75 30.95 16.30
CA ASN A 360 -44.21 30.81 16.41
C ASN A 360 -44.67 30.26 17.78
N GLN A 361 -43.78 30.09 18.76
CA GLN A 361 -44.12 29.73 20.14
C GLN A 361 -43.71 30.87 21.11
N PRO A 362 -44.56 31.26 22.08
CA PRO A 362 -44.28 32.39 22.95
C PRO A 362 -43.10 32.10 23.90
N GLU A 363 -42.05 32.94 23.81
CA GLU A 363 -40.75 32.74 24.45
C GLU A 363 -40.71 33.07 25.95
N ASN A 364 -39.89 32.31 26.68
CA ASN A 364 -39.20 32.77 27.88
C ASN A 364 -37.76 33.15 27.47
N LYS A 365 -37.41 34.44 27.55
CA LYS A 365 -36.13 35.00 27.08
C LYS A 365 -34.96 34.56 27.96
N ALA A 366 -34.10 33.67 27.45
CA ALA A 366 -32.77 33.43 27.99
C ALA A 366 -31.73 34.36 27.32
N SER A 367 -30.66 34.68 28.05
CA SER A 367 -29.61 35.65 27.69
C SER A 367 -28.81 35.24 26.44
N LYS A 368 -28.73 36.15 25.46
CA LYS A 368 -28.06 35.97 24.15
C LYS A 368 -26.54 35.70 24.21
N ASP A 369 -25.88 35.96 25.33
CA ASP A 369 -24.41 35.95 25.42
C ASP A 369 -23.80 34.57 25.72
N SER A 370 -24.57 33.61 26.26
CA SER A 370 -24.13 32.21 26.46
C SER A 370 -24.40 31.30 25.27
N GLU A 371 -25.22 31.74 24.31
CA GLU A 371 -25.63 30.97 23.13
C GLU A 371 -24.54 30.84 22.07
N GLN A 372 -23.52 31.71 22.10
CA GLN A 372 -22.50 31.77 21.07
C GLN A 372 -21.45 30.65 21.19
N PHE A 373 -21.31 30.03 22.37
CA PHE A 373 -20.24 29.07 22.66
C PHE A 373 -20.66 27.61 22.83
N HIS A 374 -21.92 27.31 23.19
CA HIS A 374 -22.29 25.92 23.58
C HIS A 374 -23.39 25.26 22.73
N GLY A 375 -24.03 25.99 21.81
CA GLY A 375 -25.10 25.45 20.96
C GLY A 375 -26.33 24.99 21.76
N ARG A 376 -27.46 24.79 21.08
CA ARG A 376 -28.73 24.34 21.68
C ARG A 376 -29.56 23.54 20.69
N LEU A 377 -30.49 22.74 21.20
CA LEU A 377 -31.48 22.06 20.37
C LEU A 377 -32.71 22.97 20.19
N ILE A 378 -33.11 23.22 18.94
CA ILE A 378 -34.37 23.88 18.58
C ILE A 378 -35.24 22.85 17.86
N GLY A 379 -36.30 22.37 18.51
CA GLY A 379 -37.03 21.19 18.04
C GLY A 379 -36.10 19.97 18.01
N ASN A 380 -35.99 19.30 16.86
CA ASN A 380 -35.05 18.19 16.64
C ASN A 380 -33.74 18.63 15.95
N THR A 381 -33.48 19.94 15.86
CA THR A 381 -32.32 20.47 15.14
C THR A 381 -31.33 21.13 16.09
N TRP A 382 -30.09 20.68 16.08
CA TRP A 382 -28.99 21.32 16.78
C TRP A 382 -28.59 22.61 16.06
N VAL A 383 -28.48 23.69 16.84
CA VAL A 383 -28.08 25.02 16.40
C VAL A 383 -26.92 25.48 17.27
N GLY A 384 -25.75 25.67 16.66
CA GLY A 384 -24.55 26.11 17.35
C GLY A 384 -23.39 26.37 16.38
N PRO A 385 -22.19 26.66 16.89
CA PRO A 385 -21.04 26.97 16.05
C PRO A 385 -20.60 25.76 15.22
N VAL A 386 -20.11 26.01 14.01
CA VAL A 386 -19.52 24.93 13.19
C VAL A 386 -18.19 24.49 13.80
N GLN A 387 -18.15 23.27 14.32
CA GLN A 387 -17.01 22.66 15.03
C GLN A 387 -16.02 21.93 14.11
N ILE A 388 -15.81 22.45 12.90
CA ILE A 388 -14.80 21.92 11.96
C ILE A 388 -14.05 23.06 11.26
N ASP A 389 -12.80 22.80 10.89
CA ASP A 389 -11.94 23.70 10.13
C ASP A 389 -11.59 23.18 8.71
N GLN A 390 -10.57 23.76 8.06
CA GLN A 390 -10.17 23.35 6.70
C GLN A 390 -9.42 22.02 6.67
N ASP A 391 -8.69 21.69 7.73
CA ASP A 391 -7.92 20.45 7.85
C ASP A 391 -8.87 19.29 8.19
N ASP A 392 -9.90 19.53 8.99
CA ASP A 392 -11.03 18.61 9.20
C ASP A 392 -11.76 18.26 7.89
N VAL A 393 -11.96 19.26 7.04
CA VAL A 393 -12.54 19.03 5.70
C VAL A 393 -11.63 18.15 4.85
N GLU A 394 -10.30 18.32 4.95
CA GLU A 394 -9.37 17.43 4.28
C GLU A 394 -9.46 16.00 4.83
N TYR A 395 -9.49 15.85 6.14
CA TYR A 395 -9.61 14.55 6.79
C TYR A 395 -10.91 13.83 6.37
N LEU A 396 -12.04 14.53 6.43
CA LEU A 396 -13.33 14.02 6.00
C LEU A 396 -13.31 13.60 4.53
N MET A 397 -12.74 14.42 3.65
CA MET A 397 -12.74 14.11 2.22
C MET A 397 -11.69 13.06 1.84
N SER A 398 -10.50 13.07 2.42
CA SER A 398 -9.37 12.22 2.01
C SER A 398 -9.37 10.88 2.74
N GLU A 399 -9.62 10.88 4.05
CA GLU A 399 -9.48 9.70 4.91
C GLU A 399 -10.82 9.02 5.17
N VAL A 400 -11.81 9.79 5.64
CA VAL A 400 -13.14 9.24 5.96
C VAL A 400 -13.85 8.84 4.67
N TRP A 401 -14.18 9.77 3.79
CA TRP A 401 -15.01 9.52 2.60
C TRP A 401 -14.23 9.20 1.33
N ARG A 402 -12.90 9.36 1.33
CA ARG A 402 -12.00 9.05 0.19
C ARG A 402 -12.49 9.64 -1.15
N ASN A 403 -13.00 10.87 -1.12
CA ASN A 403 -13.58 11.64 -2.22
C ASN A 403 -14.76 10.93 -2.93
N ARG A 404 -15.59 10.23 -2.17
CA ARG A 404 -16.80 9.54 -2.65
C ARG A 404 -18.06 10.08 -1.99
N CYS A 405 -19.16 9.93 -2.71
CA CYS A 405 -20.49 10.03 -2.13
C CYS A 405 -20.69 8.90 -1.11
N ALA A 406 -21.07 9.25 0.12
CA ALA A 406 -21.39 8.36 1.23
C ALA A 406 -22.50 7.37 0.84
N ALA A 407 -23.55 7.87 0.17
CA ALA A 407 -24.70 7.07 -0.23
C ALA A 407 -24.42 6.13 -1.42
N THR A 408 -23.80 6.64 -2.49
CA THR A 408 -23.66 5.89 -3.76
C THR A 408 -22.28 5.26 -3.97
N GLY A 409 -21.27 5.66 -3.21
CA GLY A 409 -19.87 5.28 -3.43
C GLY A 409 -19.22 5.87 -4.68
N ALA A 410 -19.96 6.70 -5.44
CA ALA A 410 -19.48 7.31 -6.68
C ALA A 410 -18.41 8.37 -6.40
N ARG A 411 -17.34 8.36 -7.20
CA ARG A 411 -16.27 9.37 -7.14
C ARG A 411 -16.66 10.56 -8.01
N LEU A 412 -17.31 11.54 -7.40
CA LEU A 412 -17.80 12.75 -8.10
C LEU A 412 -16.85 13.94 -7.92
N GLY A 413 -15.67 13.72 -7.32
CA GLY A 413 -14.63 14.74 -7.18
C GLY A 413 -15.13 16.00 -6.47
N SER A 414 -15.06 17.14 -7.16
CA SER A 414 -15.45 18.46 -6.65
C SER A 414 -16.96 18.75 -6.77
N VAL A 415 -17.83 17.74 -6.84
CA VAL A 415 -19.30 17.94 -6.88
C VAL A 415 -19.98 17.31 -5.65
N LEU A 416 -19.22 17.10 -4.59
CA LEU A 416 -19.71 16.57 -3.32
C LEU A 416 -19.92 17.69 -2.29
N GLU A 417 -20.93 17.53 -1.45
CA GLU A 417 -21.30 18.47 -0.39
C GLU A 417 -21.18 17.79 0.97
N LEU A 418 -20.75 18.56 1.98
CA LEU A 418 -20.75 18.11 3.37
C LEU A 418 -22.13 18.37 3.96
N VAL A 419 -22.67 17.37 4.66
CA VAL A 419 -23.98 17.42 5.32
C VAL A 419 -23.87 16.76 6.68
N ARG A 420 -24.63 17.24 7.67
CA ARG A 420 -24.80 16.53 8.94
C ARG A 420 -25.65 15.29 8.72
N TRP A 421 -25.15 14.14 9.15
CA TRP A 421 -25.89 12.89 9.06
C TRP A 421 -27.07 12.87 10.02
N ASP A 422 -26.89 13.44 11.21
CA ASP A 422 -27.93 13.62 12.22
C ASP A 422 -28.03 15.11 12.59
N ASN A 423 -29.14 15.74 12.24
CA ASN A 423 -29.38 17.16 12.51
C ASN A 423 -29.57 17.45 14.01
N SER A 424 -29.84 16.45 14.85
CA SER A 424 -29.95 16.64 16.31
C SER A 424 -28.59 16.72 17.01
N LYS A 425 -27.49 16.47 16.28
CA LYS A 425 -26.12 16.43 16.79
C LYS A 425 -25.27 17.58 16.24
N PRO A 426 -24.19 17.98 16.93
CA PRO A 426 -23.29 19.02 16.47
C PRO A 426 -22.61 18.67 15.15
N SER A 427 -22.11 19.70 14.46
CA SER A 427 -21.36 19.56 13.21
C SER A 427 -19.89 19.18 13.48
N VAL A 428 -19.66 17.95 13.90
CA VAL A 428 -18.33 17.37 14.17
C VAL A 428 -17.96 16.31 13.13
N CYS A 429 -16.68 15.97 13.00
CA CYS A 429 -16.21 14.98 12.03
C CYS A 429 -16.92 13.61 12.12
N SER A 430 -17.33 13.18 13.31
CA SER A 430 -18.10 11.95 13.54
C SER A 430 -19.59 12.03 13.16
N ASN A 431 -20.07 13.17 12.66
CA ASN A 431 -21.44 13.39 12.23
C ASN A 431 -21.55 14.00 10.82
N LEU A 432 -20.45 14.06 10.06
CA LEU A 432 -20.43 14.71 8.75
C LEU A 432 -20.22 13.71 7.61
N VAL A 433 -21.17 13.72 6.67
CA VAL A 433 -21.19 12.86 5.48
C VAL A 433 -20.92 13.67 4.22
N LEU A 434 -20.23 13.06 3.27
CA LEU A 434 -19.93 13.65 1.96
C LEU A 434 -20.89 13.10 0.91
N MET A 435 -21.78 13.91 0.34
CA MET A 435 -22.86 13.45 -0.55
C MET A 435 -22.86 14.14 -1.92
N SER A 436 -23.38 13.46 -2.95
CA SER A 436 -23.68 14.08 -4.24
C SER A 436 -24.92 14.97 -4.14
N VAL A 437 -25.04 15.99 -5.00
CA VAL A 437 -26.25 16.85 -5.06
C VAL A 437 -27.56 16.06 -5.10
N LYS A 438 -27.61 14.96 -5.90
CA LYS A 438 -28.78 14.07 -5.95
C LYS A 438 -29.08 13.37 -4.63
N ALA A 439 -28.03 12.94 -3.92
CA ALA A 439 -28.17 12.27 -2.63
C ALA A 439 -28.56 13.27 -1.53
N VAL A 440 -28.04 14.50 -1.58
CA VAL A 440 -28.46 15.60 -0.68
C VAL A 440 -29.95 15.88 -0.85
N ALA A 441 -30.46 15.96 -2.09
CA ALA A 441 -31.89 16.17 -2.32
C ALA A 441 -32.77 15.07 -1.69
N ILE A 442 -32.36 13.80 -1.81
CA ILE A 442 -33.06 12.67 -1.16
C ILE A 442 -33.01 12.79 0.37
N PHE A 443 -31.83 13.13 0.91
CA PHE A 443 -31.63 13.30 2.35
C PHE A 443 -32.42 14.48 2.91
N ASP A 444 -32.53 15.59 2.16
CA ASP A 444 -33.28 16.77 2.58
C ASP A 444 -34.80 16.50 2.61
N GLU A 445 -35.29 15.64 1.73
CA GLU A 445 -36.71 15.25 1.69
C GLU A 445 -37.07 14.17 2.72
N LYS A 446 -36.24 13.15 2.88
CA LYS A 446 -36.58 11.91 3.63
C LYS A 446 -35.68 11.63 4.83
N GLY A 447 -34.71 12.49 5.11
CA GLY A 447 -33.69 12.25 6.13
C GLY A 447 -32.89 10.97 5.88
N GLN A 448 -32.47 10.33 6.96
CA GLN A 448 -31.72 9.06 6.89
C GLN A 448 -32.56 7.93 6.28
N ASP A 449 -33.89 7.94 6.47
CA ASP A 449 -34.82 6.92 5.95
C ASP A 449 -34.94 6.94 4.41
N GLY A 450 -34.42 7.97 3.75
CA GLY A 450 -34.27 8.01 2.29
C GLY A 450 -33.26 7.00 1.75
N PHE A 451 -32.45 6.36 2.60
CA PHE A 451 -31.45 5.37 2.22
C PHE A 451 -31.75 3.99 2.81
N ASN A 452 -31.37 2.94 2.09
CA ASN A 452 -31.54 1.57 2.58
C ASN A 452 -30.66 1.30 3.82
N GLU A 453 -31.03 0.27 4.58
CA GLU A 453 -30.35 -0.08 5.84
C GLU A 453 -28.86 -0.39 5.65
N GLN A 454 -28.49 -1.07 4.57
CA GLN A 454 -27.10 -1.37 4.27
C GLN A 454 -26.24 -0.11 4.09
N ILE A 455 -26.76 0.92 3.42
CA ILE A 455 -26.08 2.21 3.24
C ILE A 455 -25.99 2.93 4.58
N ARG A 456 -27.05 2.96 5.39
CA ARG A 456 -27.05 3.58 6.72
C ARG A 456 -26.00 2.95 7.62
N ASN A 457 -26.01 1.63 7.78
CA ASN A 457 -25.05 0.88 8.59
C ASN A 457 -23.60 1.13 8.15
N LYS A 458 -23.36 1.23 6.84
CA LYS A 458 -22.05 1.55 6.28
C LYS A 458 -21.62 2.98 6.61
N ILE A 459 -22.53 3.95 6.55
CA ILE A 459 -22.27 5.34 6.92
C ILE A 459 -21.95 5.43 8.42
N ASP A 460 -22.78 4.83 9.26
CA ASP A 460 -22.62 4.86 10.72
C ASP A 460 -21.32 4.20 11.18
N THR A 461 -20.99 3.02 10.63
CA THR A 461 -19.72 2.32 10.91
C THR A 461 -18.52 3.19 10.56
N ARG A 462 -18.62 3.93 9.44
CA ARG A 462 -17.52 4.77 8.96
C ARG A 462 -17.38 6.06 9.77
N LEU A 463 -18.49 6.67 10.16
CA LEU A 463 -18.51 7.81 11.08
C LEU A 463 -17.98 7.44 12.47
N ALA A 464 -18.28 6.23 12.96
CA ALA A 464 -17.74 5.70 14.21
C ALA A 464 -16.21 5.51 14.17
N SER A 465 -15.64 5.34 12.98
CA SER A 465 -14.18 5.25 12.78
C SER A 465 -13.47 6.61 12.75
N CYS A 466 -14.21 7.73 12.75
CA CYS A 466 -13.61 9.06 12.83
C CYS A 466 -12.87 9.21 14.15
N ARG A 467 -11.60 9.58 14.09
CA ARG A 467 -10.84 9.94 15.30
C ARG A 467 -11.45 11.22 15.87
N ILE A 468 -12.00 11.12 17.07
CA ILE A 468 -12.46 12.30 17.81
C ILE A 468 -11.18 12.88 18.43
N ASP A 469 -10.71 14.03 17.92
CA ASP A 469 -9.73 14.83 18.65
C ASP A 469 -10.45 15.38 19.89
N ALA A 470 -10.46 14.57 20.94
CA ALA A 470 -10.88 14.98 22.28
C ALA A 470 -9.75 15.79 22.92
N SER A 471 -9.46 16.97 22.36
CA SER A 471 -8.70 18.04 23.02
C SER A 471 -8.83 19.34 22.22
N ALA A 472 -9.88 20.10 22.49
CA ALA A 472 -9.90 21.56 22.35
C ALA A 472 -10.22 22.14 23.73
#